data_AF-A0A842YF94-F1
#
_entry.id   AF-A0A842YF94-F1
#
_cell.length_a   1.000
_cell.length_b   1.000
_cell.length_c   1.000
_cell.angle_alpha   90.00
_cell.angle_beta   90.00
_cell.angle_gamma   90.00
#
_symmetry.space_group_name_H-M   'P 1'
#
loop_
_entity.id
_entity.type
_entity.pdbx_description
1 polymer ?
#
loop_
_entity_poly.entity_id
_entity_poly.type
_entity_poly.pdbx_seq_one_letter_code
_entity_poly.pdbx_strand_id
1 'polypeptide(L)'
;MHTILSDTERKLLQALVQNSRDTPAAIGLLLGKGRNWVSRTIKSFVKKGVIRSYTTIVDPAQVKTSRDTILVMKSNPREQNVSSRLLQIEEPASLDGIAGDF
;
A
#
# COMPACT_ATOMS: atom_id res chain seq x y z
N MET A 1 0.90 14.48 9.74
CA MET A 1 2.25 15.10 9.73
C MET A 1 2.91 14.78 8.40
N HIS A 2 3.06 15.75 7.50
CA HIS A 2 3.69 15.50 6.19
C HIS A 2 5.21 15.37 6.37
N THR A 3 5.77 14.20 6.09
CA THR A 3 7.22 14.00 6.11
C THR A 3 7.78 14.50 4.78
N ILE A 4 8.62 15.54 4.81
CA ILE A 4 9.34 16.01 3.63
C ILE A 4 10.48 15.02 3.38
N LEU A 5 10.46 14.36 2.22
CA LEU A 5 11.47 13.40 1.79
C LEU A 5 12.45 14.08 0.83
N SER A 6 13.75 13.85 1.03
CA SER A 6 14.80 14.23 0.08
C SER A 6 14.68 13.45 -1.23
N ASP A 7 15.32 13.93 -2.29
CA ASP A 7 15.31 13.25 -3.59
C ASP A 7 15.92 11.85 -3.53
N THR A 8 16.97 11.67 -2.74
CA THR A 8 17.58 10.33 -2.56
C THR A 8 16.63 9.39 -1.82
N GLU A 9 15.92 9.88 -0.81
CA GLU A 9 14.90 9.12 -0.08
C GLU A 9 13.73 8.72 -0.98
N ARG A 10 13.29 9.61 -1.88
CA ARG A 10 12.28 9.30 -2.90
C ARG A 10 12.75 8.22 -3.86
N LYS A 11 13.99 8.32 -4.35
CA LYS A 11 14.59 7.29 -5.23
C LYS A 11 14.72 5.93 -4.54
N LEU A 12 15.02 5.91 -3.23
CA LEU A 12 14.99 4.67 -2.44
C LEU A 12 13.59 4.06 -2.39
N LEU A 13 12.56 4.86 -2.14
CA LEU A 13 11.17 4.36 -2.17
C LEU A 13 10.79 3.84 -3.56
N GLN A 14 11.17 4.54 -4.63
CA GLN A 14 10.94 4.09 -6.01
C GLN A 14 11.61 2.74 -6.29
N ALA A 15 12.86 2.55 -5.86
CA ALA A 15 13.56 1.27 -6.00
C ALA A 15 12.81 0.13 -5.26
N LEU A 16 12.30 0.41 -4.06
CA LEU A 16 11.52 -0.58 -3.29
C LEU A 16 10.14 -0.87 -3.89
N VAL A 17 9.50 0.12 -4.52
CA VAL A 17 8.25 -0.10 -5.27
C VAL A 17 8.50 -1.00 -6.48
N GLN A 18 9.61 -0.81 -7.18
CA GLN A 18 9.98 -1.64 -8.32
C GLN A 18 10.32 -3.07 -7.90
N ASN A 19 11.13 -3.24 -6.87
CA ASN A 19 11.44 -4.55 -6.29
C ASN A 19 11.84 -4.43 -4.82
N SER A 20 10.88 -4.69 -3.93
CA SER A 20 11.12 -4.63 -2.48
C SER A 20 12.03 -5.75 -1.95
N ARG A 21 12.32 -6.78 -2.76
CA ARG A 21 13.20 -7.89 -2.39
C ARG A 21 14.68 -7.61 -2.65
N ASP A 22 15.01 -6.49 -3.31
CA ASP A 22 16.40 -6.12 -3.55
C ASP A 22 17.14 -5.89 -2.23
N THR A 23 18.37 -6.39 -2.18
CA THR A 23 19.19 -6.25 -0.97
C THR A 23 19.61 -4.78 -0.79
N PRO A 24 19.83 -4.32 0.45
CA PRO A 24 20.34 -2.97 0.69
C PRO A 24 21.67 -2.66 0.01
N ALA A 25 22.47 -3.69 -0.33
CA ALA A 25 23.70 -3.53 -1.10
C ALA A 25 23.42 -3.23 -2.57
N ALA A 26 22.50 -3.98 -3.19
CA ALA A 26 22.10 -3.78 -4.59
C ALA A 26 21.46 -2.40 -4.79
N ILE A 27 20.53 -2.01 -3.91
CA ILE A 27 19.92 -0.68 -3.92
C ILE A 27 20.97 0.41 -3.65
N GLY A 28 21.93 0.15 -2.77
CA GLY A 28 23.03 1.08 -2.51
C GLY A 28 23.85 1.37 -3.76
N LEU A 29 24.18 0.34 -4.54
CA LEU A 29 24.89 0.47 -5.81
C LEU A 29 24.08 1.31 -6.82
N LEU A 30 22.78 1.04 -6.95
CA LEU A 30 21.86 1.80 -7.82
C LEU A 30 21.82 3.30 -7.48
N LEU A 31 21.86 3.63 -6.19
CA LEU A 31 21.66 4.99 -5.69
C LEU A 31 22.96 5.76 -5.39
N GLY A 32 24.13 5.13 -5.57
CA GLY A 32 25.40 5.71 -5.15
C GLY A 32 25.49 5.92 -3.64
N LYS A 33 24.90 5.02 -2.84
CA LYS A 33 24.86 5.08 -1.37
C LYS A 33 25.42 3.81 -0.73
N GLY A 34 25.95 3.94 0.47
CA GLY A 34 26.40 2.78 1.25
C GLY A 34 25.23 1.90 1.72
N ARG A 35 25.44 0.58 1.76
CA ARG A 35 24.48 -0.41 2.29
C ARG A 35 23.89 -0.03 3.66
N ASN A 36 24.73 0.50 4.54
CA ASN A 36 24.34 0.92 5.90
C ASN A 36 23.37 2.10 5.87
N TRP A 37 23.57 3.06 4.95
CA TRP A 37 22.66 4.17 4.77
C TRP A 37 21.28 3.65 4.32
N VAL A 38 21.24 2.80 3.30
CA VAL A 38 19.98 2.20 2.80
C VAL A 38 19.23 1.48 3.92
N SER A 39 19.92 0.60 4.65
CA SER A 39 19.32 -0.18 5.74
C SER A 39 18.75 0.70 6.86
N ARG A 40 19.48 1.76 7.25
CA ARG A 40 19.04 2.72 8.27
C ARG A 40 17.84 3.53 7.80
N THR A 41 17.85 3.98 6.55
CA THR A 41 16.75 4.77 5.97
C THR A 41 15.48 3.94 5.86
N ILE A 42 15.56 2.69 5.40
CA ILE A 42 14.41 1.76 5.37
C ILE A 42 13.83 1.57 6.77
N LYS A 43 14.68 1.31 7.77
CA LYS A 43 14.25 1.14 9.17
C LYS A 43 13.55 2.41 9.69
N SER A 44 14.05 3.59 9.32
CA SER A 44 13.45 4.88 9.66
C SER A 44 12.06 5.05 9.00
N PHE A 45 11.92 4.70 7.72
CA PHE A 45 10.64 4.78 7.01
C PHE A 45 9.58 3.86 7.60
N VAL A 46 9.94 2.63 7.99
CA VAL A 46 9.03 1.73 8.69
C VAL A 46 8.60 2.33 10.02
N LYS A 47 9.57 2.82 10.83
CA LYS A 47 9.27 3.45 12.12
C LYS A 47 8.36 4.69 12.00
N LYS A 48 8.51 5.46 10.92
CA LYS A 48 7.71 6.66 10.64
C LYS A 48 6.37 6.37 9.96
N GLY A 49 6.08 5.11 9.62
CA GLY A 49 4.87 4.73 8.87
C GLY A 49 4.86 5.19 7.40
N VAL A 50 6.02 5.57 6.85
CA VAL A 50 6.19 5.86 5.42
C VAL A 50 6.09 4.57 4.61
N ILE A 51 6.75 3.51 5.08
CA ILE A 51 6.52 2.14 4.63
C ILE A 51 5.57 1.50 5.64
N ARG A 52 4.35 1.17 5.19
CA ARG A 52 3.32 0.59 6.04
C ARG A 52 3.40 -0.93 6.10
N SER A 53 3.74 -1.55 4.98
CA SER A 53 3.86 -3.00 4.85
C SER A 53 4.69 -3.35 3.62
N TYR A 54 5.12 -4.62 3.59
CA TYR A 54 5.60 -5.28 2.39
C TYR A 54 4.56 -6.32 2.00
N THR A 55 4.19 -6.36 0.73
CA THR A 55 3.20 -7.31 0.22
C THR A 55 3.73 -8.01 -1.02
N THR A 56 3.33 -9.26 -1.20
CA THR A 56 3.55 -9.98 -2.46
C THR A 56 2.28 -9.87 -3.29
N ILE A 57 2.41 -9.34 -4.50
CA ILE A 57 1.31 -9.31 -5.45
C ILE A 57 1.23 -10.70 -6.08
N VAL A 58 0.10 -11.36 -5.87
CA VAL A 58 -0.21 -12.68 -6.43
C VAL A 58 -1.27 -12.54 -7.51
N ASP A 59 -1.24 -13.43 -8.50
CA ASP A 59 -2.31 -13.53 -9.49
C ASP A 59 -3.55 -14.18 -8.83
N PRO A 60 -4.66 -13.43 -8.65
CA PRO A 60 -5.86 -13.96 -8.03
C PRO A 60 -6.44 -15.18 -8.76
N ALA A 61 -6.30 -15.25 -10.09
CA ALA A 61 -6.83 -16.35 -10.89
C ALA A 61 -6.14 -17.69 -10.59
N GLN A 62 -4.93 -17.65 -10.03
CA GLN A 62 -4.16 -18.85 -9.67
C GLN A 62 -4.38 -19.29 -8.22
N VAL A 63 -4.89 -18.41 -7.36
CA VAL A 63 -4.97 -18.66 -5.90
C VAL A 63 -6.39 -18.59 -5.34
N LYS A 64 -7.32 -17.94 -6.03
CA LYS A 64 -8.74 -17.85 -5.64
C LYS A 64 -9.58 -18.72 -6.57
N THR A 65 -10.56 -19.41 -5.99
CA THR A 65 -11.59 -20.14 -6.75
C THR A 65 -12.75 -19.23 -7.16
N SER A 66 -12.95 -18.12 -6.45
CA SER A 66 -14.06 -17.16 -6.66
C SER A 66 -13.64 -15.97 -7.52
N ARG A 67 -14.62 -15.41 -8.26
CA ARG A 67 -14.45 -14.18 -9.04
C ARG A 67 -14.55 -12.96 -8.13
N ASP A 68 -13.63 -12.02 -8.29
CA ASP A 68 -13.75 -10.70 -7.67
C ASP A 68 -14.89 -9.92 -8.36
N THR A 69 -15.77 -9.31 -7.56
CA THR A 69 -16.91 -8.51 -8.04
C THR A 69 -16.83 -7.11 -7.47
N ILE A 70 -17.03 -6.10 -8.32
CA ILE A 70 -17.17 -4.71 -7.88
C ILE A 70 -18.66 -4.43 -7.70
N LEU A 71 -19.07 -4.15 -6.47
CA LEU A 71 -20.42 -3.73 -6.14
C LEU A 71 -20.43 -2.21 -5.94
N VAL A 72 -21.23 -1.50 -6.73
CA VAL A 72 -21.53 -0.08 -6.54
C VAL A 72 -22.97 0.02 -6.05
N MET A 73 -23.21 0.74 -4.95
CA MET A 73 -24.54 0.89 -4.36
C MET A 73 -24.82 2.34 -3.96
N LYS A 74 -26.06 2.77 -4.23
CA LYS A 74 -26.64 3.99 -3.65
C LYS A 74 -27.04 3.72 -2.21
N SER A 75 -26.51 4.50 -1.27
CA SER A 75 -26.97 4.47 0.11
C SER A 75 -27.88 5.67 0.40
N ASN A 76 -28.84 5.49 1.30
CA ASN A 76 -29.65 6.60 1.79
C ASN A 76 -28.81 7.41 2.80
N PRO A 77 -28.64 8.74 2.63
CA PRO A 77 -27.86 9.57 3.56
C PRO A 77 -28.35 9.53 5.02
N ARG A 78 -29.60 9.11 5.25
CA ARG A 78 -30.18 8.95 6.59
C ARG A 78 -29.71 7.67 7.29
N GLU A 79 -29.17 6.70 6.56
CA GLU A 79 -28.67 5.44 7.09
C GLU A 79 -27.18 5.57 7.43
N GLN A 80 -26.89 6.07 8.63
CA GLN A 80 -25.54 6.44 9.05
C GLN A 80 -24.57 5.26 9.23
N ASN A 81 -25.06 4.02 9.27
CA ASN A 81 -24.29 2.84 9.64
C ASN A 81 -24.05 1.85 8.48
N VAL A 82 -24.36 2.21 7.23
CA VAL A 82 -24.22 1.29 6.09
C VAL A 82 -22.77 0.82 5.94
N SER A 83 -21.81 1.74 5.97
CA SER A 83 -20.39 1.41 5.81
C SER A 83 -19.85 0.50 6.90
N SER A 84 -20.19 0.77 8.17
CA SER A 84 -19.73 -0.06 9.30
C SER A 84 -20.34 -1.46 9.28
N ARG A 85 -21.57 -1.61 8.79
CA ARG A 85 -22.21 -2.92 8.59
C ARG A 85 -21.60 -3.69 7.42
N LEU A 86 -21.29 -3.04 6.31
CA LEU A 86 -20.64 -3.69 5.17
C LEU A 86 -19.25 -4.22 5.53
N LEU A 87 -18.50 -3.51 6.38
CA LEU A 87 -17.20 -3.97 6.89
C LEU A 87 -17.28 -5.21 7.81
N GLN A 88 -18.48 -5.61 8.27
CA GLN A 88 -18.67 -6.81 9.09
C GLN A 88 -18.88 -8.08 8.27
N ILE A 89 -19.10 -7.94 6.96
CA ILE A 89 -19.20 -9.08 6.05
C ILE A 89 -17.79 -9.65 5.88
N GLU A 90 -17.64 -10.98 5.73
CA GLU A 90 -16.35 -11.66 5.65
C GLU A 90 -15.64 -11.45 4.30
N GLU A 91 -16.40 -11.14 3.25
CA GLU A 91 -15.93 -11.13 1.86
C GLU A 91 -15.38 -9.80 1.29
N PRO A 92 -15.74 -8.59 1.75
CA PRO A 92 -15.29 -7.36 1.11
C PRO A 92 -13.79 -7.13 1.36
N ALA A 93 -13.00 -7.26 0.30
CA ALA A 93 -11.57 -6.98 0.32
C ALA A 93 -11.26 -5.47 0.46
N SER A 94 -12.18 -4.59 0.03
CA SER A 94 -12.08 -3.14 0.15
C SER A 94 -13.48 -2.51 0.17
N LEU A 95 -13.62 -1.36 0.84
CA LEU A 95 -14.81 -0.52 0.83
C LEU A 95 -14.39 0.93 0.70
N ASP A 96 -14.92 1.61 -0.32
CA ASP A 96 -14.64 3.02 -0.59
C ASP A 96 -15.92 3.83 -0.69
N GLY A 97 -15.88 5.07 -0.18
CA GLY A 97 -16.95 6.05 -0.34
C GLY A 97 -16.70 6.92 -1.57
N ILE A 98 -17.68 7.00 -2.47
CA ILE A 98 -17.59 7.80 -3.70
C ILE A 98 -18.55 8.99 -3.58
N ALA A 99 -18.05 10.20 -3.82
CA ALA A 99 -18.89 11.39 -3.97
C ALA A 99 -19.23 11.59 -5.45
N GLY A 100 -20.52 11.67 -5.79
CA GLY A 100 -21.02 11.83 -7.16
C GLY A 100 -22.46 11.35 -7.31
N ASP A 101 -23.02 11.38 -8.53
CA ASP A 101 -24.44 11.04 -8.82
C ASP A 101 -24.77 9.54 -8.82
N PHE A 102 -23.88 8.72 -8.26
CA PHE A 102 -23.98 7.26 -8.24
C PHE A 102 -24.62 6.69 -7.01
#